data_AF-A0A9Q4GZP7-F1
#
_entry.id   AF-A0A9Q4GZP7-F1
#
_cell.length_a   1.000
_cell.length_b   1.000
_cell.length_c   1.000
_cell.angle_alpha   90.00
_cell.angle_beta   90.00
_cell.angle_gamma   90.00
#
_symmetry.space_group_name_H-M   'P 1'
#
loop_
_entity.id
_entity.type
_entity.pdbx_description
1 polymer ?
#
loop_
_entity_poly.entity_id
_entity_poly.type
_entity_poly.pdbx_seq_one_letter_code
_entity_poly.pdbx_strand_id
1 'polypeptide(L)'
;MARTTRQTYTVGQRSLSVSNLDKVLYPATGTTKAEVMRYYLGVADVLIPQVARRPVTRKRWVDGVGTQDRPGTVFFRKDLEDSAPAWIPTGRIVHAERTNTYPLADEPAVLAWFAQVAALELHTPQWRFGRNGQPRNPDRLVLDLDPGEGAGLAECAEVARLCRDLLTDMGLEAYPVTSGSKGIHLYAGLDGRHNSEAISTVAHELARALEADHRDLVVSAMKRSLRAGKVFVDWSQNSASKTTVSPYSLRGRERPWVAAPRTWEELEDPGLRHLEFEEVLERVAGGLDPIAPLGWAPDGPDGGDDGDDSGAGADSGTAEAIDRLSRYRSMRDPGKTAEPVPAQPPVEQEFGEGQLPSFVIQEHHARRLHWDFRLEHSGVLVSWAVPKG
;
A
#
# COMPACT_ATOMS: atom_id res chain seq x y z
N MET A 1 -38.99 4.47 -23.89
CA MET A 1 -38.08 4.51 -22.73
C MET A 1 -38.43 3.34 -21.81
N ALA A 2 -37.60 2.30 -21.75
CA ALA A 2 -37.83 1.19 -20.84
C ALA A 2 -37.70 1.72 -19.40
N ARG A 3 -38.75 1.52 -18.58
CA ARG A 3 -38.76 1.94 -17.19
C ARG A 3 -37.65 1.18 -16.46
N THR A 4 -36.60 1.87 -16.04
CA THR A 4 -35.52 1.26 -15.25
C THR A 4 -36.12 0.72 -13.95
N THR A 5 -36.36 -0.59 -13.87
CA THR A 5 -36.85 -1.23 -12.66
C THR A 5 -35.75 -1.14 -11.62
N ARG A 6 -35.99 -0.35 -10.56
CA ARG A 6 -35.15 -0.38 -9.37
C ARG A 6 -35.58 -1.54 -8.50
N GLN A 7 -34.60 -2.31 -8.06
CA GLN A 7 -34.77 -3.35 -7.06
C GLN A 7 -34.03 -2.91 -5.80
N THR A 8 -34.50 -3.37 -4.65
CA THR A 8 -33.85 -3.06 -3.36
C THR A 8 -33.32 -4.36 -2.80
N TYR A 9 -32.02 -4.38 -2.48
CA TYR A 9 -31.34 -5.50 -1.88
C TYR A 9 -30.81 -5.12 -0.51
N THR A 10 -30.82 -6.07 0.42
CA THR A 10 -30.19 -5.91 1.73
C THR A 10 -28.77 -6.47 1.66
N VAL A 11 -27.79 -5.64 2.03
CA VAL A 11 -26.37 -6.03 2.14
C VAL A 11 -25.93 -5.73 3.57
N GLY A 12 -25.65 -6.76 4.36
CA GLY A 12 -25.48 -6.62 5.80
C GLY A 12 -26.73 -5.99 6.44
N GLN A 13 -26.57 -4.86 7.13
CA GLN A 13 -27.67 -4.10 7.73
C GLN A 13 -28.20 -2.94 6.85
N ARG A 14 -27.67 -2.78 5.64
CA ARG A 14 -28.04 -1.67 4.74
C ARG A 14 -29.01 -2.11 3.66
N SER A 15 -29.89 -1.19 3.30
CA SER A 15 -30.77 -1.31 2.13
C SER A 15 -30.18 -0.52 0.98
N LEU A 16 -29.93 -1.18 -0.15
CA LEU A 16 -29.33 -0.61 -1.35
C LEU A 16 -30.29 -0.74 -2.53
N SER A 17 -30.65 0.41 -3.13
CA SER A 17 -31.39 0.42 -4.39
C SER A 17 -30.44 0.25 -5.57
N VAL A 18 -30.67 -0.80 -6.35
CA VAL A 18 -29.89 -1.13 -7.54
C VAL A 18 -30.76 -1.08 -8.79
N SER A 19 -30.12 -0.98 -9.95
CA SER A 19 -30.78 -0.90 -11.25
C SER A 19 -29.88 -1.45 -12.33
N ASN A 20 -30.39 -1.75 -13.53
CA ASN A 20 -29.56 -2.09 -14.71
C ASN A 20 -28.48 -3.15 -14.41
N LEU A 21 -28.82 -4.19 -13.64
CA LEU A 21 -27.86 -5.22 -13.22
C LEU A 21 -27.28 -5.99 -14.41
N ASP A 22 -28.08 -6.20 -15.45
CA ASP A 22 -27.66 -6.88 -16.69
C ASP A 22 -26.81 -5.98 -17.62
N LYS A 23 -26.53 -4.73 -17.22
CA LYS A 23 -25.70 -3.84 -18.03
C LYS A 23 -24.29 -4.40 -18.12
N VAL A 24 -23.83 -4.66 -19.35
CA VAL A 24 -22.45 -5.07 -19.62
C VAL A 24 -21.49 -3.91 -19.34
N LEU A 25 -20.52 -4.13 -18.44
CA LEU A 25 -19.47 -3.18 -18.11
C LEU A 25 -18.13 -3.56 -18.76
N TYR A 26 -17.89 -4.84 -19.03
CA TYR A 26 -16.74 -5.31 -19.82
C TYR A 26 -17.22 -6.05 -21.08
N PRO A 27 -17.27 -5.38 -22.24
CA PRO A 27 -17.78 -5.98 -23.47
C PRO A 27 -17.00 -7.22 -23.93
N ALA A 28 -15.68 -7.29 -23.70
CA ALA A 28 -14.84 -8.38 -24.18
C ALA A 28 -15.17 -9.74 -23.53
N THR A 29 -15.65 -9.72 -22.29
CA THR A 29 -16.03 -10.91 -21.50
C THR A 29 -17.54 -11.03 -21.32
N GLY A 30 -18.31 -10.00 -21.70
CA GLY A 30 -19.74 -9.93 -21.42
C GLY A 30 -20.07 -9.64 -19.95
N THR A 31 -19.06 -9.32 -19.12
CA THR A 31 -19.25 -9.11 -17.68
C THR A 31 -20.25 -7.98 -17.42
N THR A 32 -21.27 -8.32 -16.65
CA THR A 32 -22.36 -7.45 -16.23
C THR A 32 -22.06 -6.70 -14.94
N LYS A 33 -22.86 -5.66 -14.66
CA LYS A 33 -22.81 -4.94 -13.38
C LYS A 33 -23.15 -5.84 -12.19
N ALA A 34 -24.04 -6.80 -12.38
CA ALA A 34 -24.35 -7.81 -11.36
C ALA A 34 -23.10 -8.59 -10.95
N GLU A 35 -22.28 -9.01 -11.92
CA GLU A 35 -21.06 -9.77 -11.68
C GLU A 35 -19.96 -8.91 -11.04
N VAL A 36 -19.83 -7.65 -11.44
CA VAL A 36 -18.95 -6.69 -10.75
C VAL A 36 -19.35 -6.51 -9.28
N MET A 37 -20.66 -6.42 -9.00
CA MET A 37 -21.16 -6.34 -7.63
C MET A 37 -20.88 -7.63 -6.84
N ARG A 38 -21.12 -8.79 -7.46
CA ARG A 38 -20.81 -10.11 -6.88
C ARG A 38 -19.31 -10.24 -6.57
N TYR A 39 -18.44 -9.77 -7.46
CA TYR A 39 -17.00 -9.75 -7.22
C TYR A 39 -16.67 -8.95 -5.95
N TYR A 40 -17.09 -7.69 -5.89
CA TYR A 40 -16.80 -6.82 -4.75
C TYR A 40 -17.34 -7.34 -3.43
N LEU A 41 -18.51 -7.99 -3.44
CA LEU A 41 -19.05 -8.67 -2.26
C LEU A 41 -18.25 -9.93 -1.91
N GLY A 42 -17.81 -10.71 -2.90
CA GLY A 42 -17.04 -11.93 -2.70
C GLY A 42 -15.62 -11.71 -2.17
N VAL A 43 -15.01 -10.55 -2.45
CA VAL A 43 -13.70 -10.16 -1.90
C VAL A 43 -13.80 -9.19 -0.73
N ALA A 44 -15.00 -8.90 -0.21
CA ALA A 44 -15.19 -7.85 0.78
C ALA A 44 -14.33 -8.04 2.03
N ASP A 45 -14.23 -9.27 2.54
CA ASP A 45 -13.50 -9.58 3.78
C ASP A 45 -11.98 -9.31 3.66
N VAL A 46 -11.40 -9.45 2.46
CA VAL A 46 -9.97 -9.19 2.21
C VAL A 46 -9.72 -7.78 1.66
N LEU A 47 -10.68 -7.20 0.95
CA LEU A 47 -10.57 -5.86 0.36
C LEU A 47 -10.75 -4.77 1.41
N ILE A 48 -11.79 -4.87 2.26
CA ILE A 48 -12.13 -3.83 3.25
C ILE A 48 -10.95 -3.48 4.15
N PRO A 49 -10.20 -4.44 4.75
CA PRO A 49 -9.01 -4.10 5.55
C PRO A 49 -7.99 -3.23 4.82
N GLN A 50 -7.88 -3.36 3.49
CA GLN A 50 -6.91 -2.62 2.67
C GLN A 50 -7.35 -1.18 2.36
N VAL A 51 -8.66 -0.88 2.44
CA VAL A 51 -9.25 0.42 2.07
C VAL A 51 -9.98 1.14 3.21
N ALA A 52 -10.28 0.44 4.30
CA ALA A 52 -11.04 0.98 5.43
C ALA A 52 -10.42 2.28 5.94
N ARG A 53 -11.27 3.27 6.23
CA ARG A 53 -10.88 4.61 6.69
C ARG A 53 -9.96 5.39 5.74
N ARG A 54 -9.70 4.91 4.52
CA ARG A 54 -9.00 5.67 3.48
C ARG A 54 -10.03 6.43 2.63
N PRO A 55 -9.80 7.71 2.28
CA PRO A 55 -10.66 8.42 1.34
C PRO A 55 -10.62 7.74 -0.03
N VAL A 56 -11.72 7.13 -0.45
CA VAL A 56 -11.75 6.38 -1.72
C VAL A 56 -12.06 7.30 -2.89
N THR A 57 -11.07 7.44 -3.77
CA THR A 57 -11.26 8.06 -5.07
C THR A 57 -11.68 7.02 -6.09
N ARG A 58 -12.76 7.30 -6.83
CA ARG A 58 -13.40 6.31 -7.70
C ARG A 58 -13.19 6.68 -9.16
N LYS A 59 -12.82 5.70 -9.99
CA LYS A 59 -12.96 5.81 -11.44
C LYS A 59 -14.16 5.02 -11.91
N ARG A 60 -15.06 5.70 -12.62
CA ARG A 60 -16.36 5.17 -13.00
C ARG A 60 -16.47 5.04 -14.52
N TRP A 61 -16.94 3.89 -14.98
CA TRP A 61 -17.29 3.64 -16.38
C TRP A 61 -18.79 3.39 -16.47
N VAL A 62 -19.55 4.47 -16.43
CA VAL A 62 -21.02 4.40 -16.34
C VAL A 62 -21.60 3.58 -17.48
N ASP A 63 -20.98 3.63 -18.67
CA ASP A 63 -21.37 2.91 -19.89
C ASP A 63 -20.46 1.72 -20.23
N GLY A 64 -19.65 1.27 -19.28
CA GLY A 64 -18.66 0.21 -19.47
C GLY A 64 -17.33 0.71 -20.04
N VAL A 65 -16.32 -0.17 -20.02
CA VAL A 65 -14.93 0.14 -20.39
C VAL A 65 -14.72 0.31 -21.90
N GLY A 66 -15.71 -0.08 -22.72
CA GLY A 66 -15.58 -0.11 -24.18
C GLY A 66 -14.69 -1.25 -24.68
N THR A 67 -14.14 -1.10 -25.88
CA THR A 67 -13.17 -2.02 -26.49
C THR A 67 -11.82 -1.32 -26.67
N GLN A 68 -10.78 -2.07 -27.06
CA GLN A 68 -9.47 -1.47 -27.35
C GLN A 68 -9.54 -0.35 -28.41
N ASP A 69 -10.34 -0.54 -29.47
CA ASP A 69 -10.51 0.46 -30.54
C ASP A 69 -11.49 1.59 -30.18
N ARG A 70 -12.40 1.35 -29.23
CA ARG A 70 -13.43 2.31 -28.80
C ARG A 70 -13.53 2.31 -27.27
N PRO A 71 -12.55 2.94 -26.58
CA PRO A 71 -12.54 2.98 -25.13
C PRO A 71 -13.74 3.77 -24.60
N GLY A 72 -14.33 3.26 -23.52
CA GLY A 72 -15.43 3.92 -22.81
C GLY A 72 -14.97 5.12 -22.00
N THR A 73 -15.89 6.06 -21.78
CA THR A 73 -15.62 7.28 -21.01
C THR A 73 -15.42 6.96 -19.53
N VAL A 74 -14.30 7.41 -18.98
CA VAL A 74 -13.99 7.32 -17.55
C VAL A 74 -14.32 8.63 -16.83
N PHE A 75 -14.97 8.52 -15.67
CA PHE A 75 -15.26 9.64 -14.78
C PHE A 75 -14.49 9.49 -13.48
N PHE A 76 -13.60 10.44 -13.21
CA PHE A 76 -12.83 10.47 -11.97
C PHE A 76 -13.61 11.24 -10.89
N ARG A 77 -13.92 10.58 -9.76
CA ARG A 77 -14.76 11.13 -8.70
C ARG A 77 -14.09 10.99 -7.35
N LYS A 78 -13.61 12.12 -6.85
CA LYS A 78 -13.16 12.30 -5.45
C LYS A 78 -14.39 12.47 -4.56
N ASP A 79 -15.14 13.53 -4.83
CA ASP A 79 -16.30 13.94 -4.03
C ASP A 79 -17.50 12.99 -4.17
N LEU A 80 -18.15 12.71 -3.05
CA LEU A 80 -19.36 11.91 -2.95
C LEU A 80 -20.48 12.52 -3.82
N GLU A 81 -21.30 11.67 -4.44
CA GLU A 81 -22.46 12.13 -5.18
C GLU A 81 -23.58 12.62 -4.25
N ASP A 82 -24.30 13.67 -4.63
CA ASP A 82 -25.49 14.15 -3.89
C ASP A 82 -26.58 13.06 -3.76
N SER A 83 -26.60 12.11 -4.69
CA SER A 83 -27.52 10.97 -4.69
C SER A 83 -27.02 9.75 -3.90
N ALA A 84 -25.85 9.85 -3.26
CA ALA A 84 -25.30 8.78 -2.45
C ALA A 84 -26.20 8.52 -1.22
N PRO A 85 -26.43 7.25 -0.85
CA PRO A 85 -27.14 6.92 0.37
C PRO A 85 -26.51 7.58 1.62
N ALA A 86 -27.35 8.16 2.48
CA ALA A 86 -26.92 8.88 3.69
C ALA A 86 -26.17 8.01 4.71
N TRP A 87 -26.28 6.68 4.60
CA TRP A 87 -25.58 5.74 5.47
C TRP A 87 -24.12 5.48 5.09
N ILE A 88 -23.67 5.95 3.92
CA ILE A 88 -22.28 5.76 3.50
C ILE A 88 -21.36 6.53 4.46
N PRO A 89 -20.39 5.85 5.12
CA PRO A 89 -19.41 6.54 5.95
C PRO A 89 -18.57 7.50 5.10
N THR A 90 -18.22 8.66 5.66
CA THR A 90 -17.49 9.70 4.94
C THR A 90 -16.32 10.27 5.73
N GLY A 91 -15.29 10.71 5.00
CA GLY A 91 -14.21 11.53 5.53
C GLY A 91 -14.06 12.81 4.70
N ARG A 92 -13.70 13.93 5.33
CA ARG A 92 -13.60 15.23 4.67
C ARG A 92 -12.15 15.67 4.57
N ILE A 93 -11.76 16.15 3.40
CA ILE A 93 -10.45 16.78 3.19
C ILE A 93 -10.68 18.23 2.81
N VAL A 94 -10.15 19.14 3.62
CA VAL A 94 -10.20 20.58 3.35
C VAL A 94 -9.02 20.94 2.47
N HIS A 95 -9.29 21.42 1.26
CA HIS A 95 -8.31 22.05 0.39
C HIS A 95 -8.48 23.58 0.45
N ALA A 96 -7.49 24.32 -0.04
CA ALA A 96 -7.50 25.79 0.00
C ALA A 96 -8.78 26.43 -0.58
N GLU A 97 -9.34 25.83 -1.65
CA GLU A 97 -10.50 26.38 -2.37
C GLU A 97 -11.81 25.63 -2.11
N ARG A 98 -11.74 24.36 -1.67
CA ARG A 98 -12.92 23.48 -1.54
C ARG A 98 -12.69 22.40 -0.50
N THR A 99 -13.77 21.99 0.16
CA THR A 99 -13.78 20.75 0.94
C THR A 99 -14.36 19.63 0.11
N ASN A 100 -13.67 18.49 0.07
CA ASN A 100 -14.16 17.28 -0.58
C ASN A 100 -14.65 16.30 0.49
N THR A 101 -15.79 15.67 0.27
CA THR A 101 -16.32 14.58 1.06
C THR A 101 -16.09 13.27 0.33
N TYR A 102 -15.28 12.38 0.88
CA TYR A 102 -14.96 11.09 0.28
C TYR A 102 -15.77 9.98 0.94
N PRO A 103 -16.27 8.98 0.19
CA PRO A 103 -16.77 7.75 0.78
C PRO A 103 -15.63 6.96 1.43
N LEU A 104 -15.92 6.32 2.56
CA LEU A 104 -15.06 5.32 3.21
C LEU A 104 -15.69 3.94 3.01
N ALA A 105 -14.86 2.98 2.63
CA ALA A 105 -15.28 1.64 2.25
C ALA A 105 -15.15 0.68 3.44
N ASP A 106 -15.88 0.98 4.51
CA ASP A 106 -15.73 0.31 5.81
C ASP A 106 -16.68 -0.89 5.97
N GLU A 107 -17.63 -1.08 5.05
CA GLU A 107 -18.62 -2.16 5.09
C GLU A 107 -18.98 -2.67 3.68
N PRO A 108 -19.38 -3.96 3.52
CA PRO A 108 -19.67 -4.56 2.21
C PRO A 108 -20.75 -3.82 1.41
N ALA A 109 -21.70 -3.19 2.09
CA ALA A 109 -22.75 -2.40 1.45
C ALA A 109 -22.19 -1.21 0.64
N VAL A 110 -21.09 -0.60 1.11
CA VAL A 110 -20.42 0.49 0.38
C VAL A 110 -19.76 -0.04 -0.89
N LEU A 111 -19.16 -1.24 -0.86
CA LEU A 111 -18.59 -1.88 -2.05
C LEU A 111 -19.67 -2.24 -3.08
N ALA A 112 -20.81 -2.77 -2.62
CA ALA A 112 -21.96 -2.99 -3.50
C ALA A 112 -22.47 -1.68 -4.11
N TRP A 113 -22.48 -0.59 -3.34
CA TRP A 113 -22.81 0.73 -3.87
C TRP A 113 -21.81 1.23 -4.91
N PHE A 114 -20.49 1.04 -4.70
CA PHE A 114 -19.47 1.35 -5.70
C PHE A 114 -19.75 0.63 -7.03
N ALA A 115 -20.06 -0.67 -6.97
CA ALA A 115 -20.46 -1.43 -8.15
C ALA A 115 -21.72 -0.87 -8.80
N GLN A 116 -22.75 -0.51 -8.01
CA GLN A 116 -24.00 0.07 -8.51
C GLN A 116 -23.78 1.38 -9.28
N VAL A 117 -22.85 2.22 -8.83
CA VAL A 117 -22.47 3.48 -9.51
C VAL A 117 -21.41 3.27 -10.60
N ALA A 118 -21.07 2.02 -10.93
CA ALA A 118 -20.07 1.60 -11.91
C ALA A 118 -18.66 2.13 -11.60
N ALA A 119 -18.30 2.25 -10.33
CA ALA A 119 -16.93 2.50 -9.89
C ALA A 119 -16.12 1.20 -10.01
N LEU A 120 -15.33 1.10 -11.08
CA LEU A 120 -14.51 -0.07 -11.35
C LEU A 120 -13.15 0.02 -10.66
N GLU A 121 -12.55 1.22 -10.58
CA GLU A 121 -11.28 1.37 -9.84
C GLU A 121 -11.47 2.14 -8.54
N LEU A 122 -10.94 1.59 -7.46
CA LEU A 122 -10.90 2.18 -6.11
C LEU A 122 -9.47 2.60 -5.80
N HIS A 123 -9.22 3.91 -5.74
CA HIS A 123 -7.90 4.47 -5.48
C HIS A 123 -7.85 5.07 -4.08
N THR A 124 -6.82 4.72 -3.31
CA THR A 124 -6.64 5.19 -1.93
C THR A 124 -5.24 5.76 -1.71
N PRO A 125 -5.07 6.73 -0.79
CA PRO A 125 -3.74 7.17 -0.36
C PRO A 125 -3.10 6.11 0.56
N GLN A 126 -1.85 6.34 0.96
CA GLN A 126 -1.12 5.46 1.87
C GLN A 126 -1.36 5.75 3.36
N TRP A 127 -2.28 6.66 3.68
CA TRP A 127 -2.71 7.00 5.05
C TRP A 127 -4.21 6.71 5.26
N ARG A 128 -4.65 6.72 6.52
CA ARG A 128 -6.06 6.56 6.93
C ARG A 128 -6.52 7.75 7.77
N PHE A 129 -7.82 8.00 7.82
CA PHE A 129 -8.39 8.93 8.80
C PHE A 129 -8.30 8.34 10.21
N GLY A 130 -7.86 9.14 11.18
CA GLY A 130 -7.99 8.88 12.61
C GLY A 130 -9.42 9.05 13.10
N ARG A 131 -9.73 8.69 14.35
CA ARG A 131 -11.11 8.77 14.88
C ARG A 131 -11.65 10.20 14.91
N ASN A 132 -10.76 11.16 15.11
CA ASN A 132 -11.02 12.60 15.01
C ASN A 132 -11.34 13.10 13.58
N GLY A 133 -11.33 12.21 12.58
CA GLY A 133 -11.59 12.55 11.18
C GLY A 133 -10.42 13.24 10.46
N GLN A 134 -9.25 13.35 11.10
CA GLN A 134 -8.04 13.94 10.50
C GLN A 134 -7.17 12.86 9.84
N PRO A 135 -6.44 13.19 8.75
CA PRO A 135 -5.43 12.29 8.19
C PRO A 135 -4.37 11.92 9.23
N ARG A 136 -4.08 10.63 9.37
CA ARG A 136 -2.89 10.15 10.10
C ARG A 136 -1.67 10.16 9.18
N ASN A 137 -0.51 9.93 9.77
CA ASN A 137 0.67 9.51 9.03
C ASN A 137 0.39 8.22 8.23
N PRO A 138 1.12 7.99 7.12
CA PRO A 138 0.99 6.77 6.34
C PRO A 138 1.31 5.51 7.17
N ASP A 139 0.46 4.50 7.01
CA ASP A 139 0.57 3.18 7.63
C ASP A 139 1.12 2.13 6.66
N ARG A 140 1.38 2.55 5.41
CA ARG A 140 2.08 1.74 4.41
C ARG A 140 2.89 2.63 3.47
N LEU A 141 3.89 2.04 2.84
CA LEU A 141 4.58 2.59 1.68
C LEU A 141 4.20 1.80 0.43
N VAL A 142 4.38 2.40 -0.75
CA VAL A 142 4.23 1.70 -2.03
C VAL A 142 5.35 2.09 -3.00
N LEU A 143 5.91 1.11 -3.70
CA LEU A 143 6.75 1.30 -4.88
C LEU A 143 5.96 0.79 -6.09
N ASP A 144 5.64 1.67 -7.03
CA ASP A 144 4.91 1.30 -8.25
C ASP A 144 5.91 1.06 -9.40
N LEU A 145 5.99 -0.21 -9.82
CA LEU A 145 6.97 -0.72 -10.78
C LEU A 145 6.31 -0.77 -12.15
N ASP A 146 6.60 0.23 -12.97
CA ASP A 146 5.99 0.46 -14.27
C ASP A 146 6.96 0.08 -15.41
N PRO A 147 6.64 -0.93 -16.25
CA PRO A 147 7.52 -1.28 -17.35
C PRO A 147 7.47 -0.22 -18.44
N GLY A 148 8.65 0.23 -18.89
CA GLY A 148 8.81 1.04 -20.09
C GLY A 148 8.66 0.21 -21.36
N GLU A 149 8.74 0.87 -22.51
CA GLU A 149 8.67 0.19 -23.81
C GLU A 149 9.80 -0.82 -23.95
N GLY A 150 9.49 -2.07 -24.29
CA GLY A 150 10.46 -3.17 -24.38
C GLY A 150 10.70 -3.93 -23.07
N ALA A 151 10.21 -3.43 -21.94
CA ALA A 151 10.11 -4.18 -20.69
C ALA A 151 8.65 -4.63 -20.46
N GLY A 152 8.47 -5.65 -19.62
CA GLY A 152 7.18 -6.22 -19.29
C GLY A 152 7.07 -6.61 -17.82
N LEU A 153 6.12 -7.51 -17.55
CA LEU A 153 5.81 -7.93 -16.18
C LEU A 153 6.94 -8.76 -15.56
N ALA A 154 7.71 -9.50 -16.38
CA ALA A 154 8.85 -10.30 -15.92
C ALA A 154 9.97 -9.40 -15.37
N GLU A 155 10.31 -8.33 -16.08
CA GLU A 155 11.29 -7.34 -15.60
C GLU A 155 10.76 -6.63 -14.34
N CYS A 156 9.46 -6.34 -14.26
CA CYS A 156 8.86 -5.80 -13.04
C CYS A 156 9.00 -6.76 -11.85
N ALA A 157 8.84 -8.07 -12.07
CA ALA A 157 9.01 -9.08 -11.03
C ALA A 157 10.48 -9.21 -10.58
N GLU A 158 11.42 -9.09 -11.52
CA GLU A 158 12.85 -9.01 -11.18
C GLU A 158 13.16 -7.79 -10.31
N VAL A 159 12.68 -6.61 -10.71
CA VAL A 159 12.85 -5.38 -9.92
C VAL A 159 12.14 -5.47 -8.57
N ALA A 160 10.97 -6.10 -8.50
CA ALA A 160 10.25 -6.32 -7.25
C ALA A 160 11.07 -7.15 -6.24
N ARG A 161 11.81 -8.17 -6.72
CA ARG A 161 12.71 -8.96 -5.86
C ARG A 161 13.88 -8.13 -5.34
N LEU A 162 14.47 -7.28 -6.18
CA LEU A 162 15.53 -6.37 -5.73
C LEU A 162 15.02 -5.36 -4.68
N CYS A 163 13.82 -4.81 -4.90
CA CYS A 163 13.17 -3.95 -3.91
C CYS A 163 12.86 -4.70 -2.61
N ARG A 164 12.46 -5.98 -2.68
CA ARG A 164 12.20 -6.81 -1.50
C ARG A 164 13.43 -6.93 -0.63
N ASP A 165 14.60 -7.18 -1.23
CA ASP A 165 15.85 -7.34 -0.49
C ASP A 165 16.18 -6.04 0.27
N LEU A 166 16.12 -4.89 -0.41
CA LEU A 166 16.33 -3.58 0.20
C LEU A 166 15.35 -3.28 1.34
N LEU A 167 14.05 -3.57 1.14
CA LEU A 167 13.03 -3.36 2.18
C LEU A 167 13.25 -4.31 3.37
N THR A 168 13.64 -5.56 3.10
CA THR A 168 13.91 -6.56 4.15
C THR A 168 15.09 -6.12 5.03
N ASP A 169 16.15 -5.57 4.43
CA ASP A 169 17.29 -5.02 5.16
C ASP A 169 16.91 -3.82 6.05
N MET A 170 15.85 -3.09 5.68
CA MET A 170 15.25 -2.04 6.50
C MET A 170 14.27 -2.57 7.57
N GLY A 171 14.08 -3.90 7.65
CA GLY A 171 13.12 -4.53 8.55
C GLY A 171 11.66 -4.43 8.08
N LEU A 172 11.43 -4.12 6.80
CA LEU A 172 10.10 -3.96 6.21
C LEU A 172 9.76 -5.17 5.35
N GLU A 173 8.68 -5.86 5.71
CA GLU A 173 8.16 -6.95 4.89
C GLU A 173 7.37 -6.40 3.71
N ALA A 174 7.69 -6.92 2.52
CA ALA A 174 7.14 -6.44 1.26
C ALA A 174 6.13 -7.42 0.67
N TYR A 175 5.04 -6.87 0.15
CA TYR A 175 3.86 -7.59 -0.33
C TYR A 175 3.56 -7.20 -1.79
N PRO A 176 3.80 -8.10 -2.76
CA PRO A 176 3.64 -7.78 -4.17
C PRO A 176 2.18 -7.87 -4.61
N VAL A 177 1.77 -6.91 -5.43
CA VAL A 177 0.44 -6.82 -6.03
C VAL A 177 0.60 -6.60 -7.52
N THR A 178 0.23 -7.56 -8.35
CA THR A 178 0.16 -7.31 -9.79
C THR A 178 -0.90 -6.24 -10.04
N SER A 179 -0.57 -5.18 -10.78
CA SER A 179 -1.44 -4.00 -10.88
C SER A 179 -2.77 -4.26 -11.61
N GLY A 180 -2.89 -5.36 -12.37
CA GLY A 180 -3.99 -5.61 -13.31
C GLY A 180 -3.91 -4.71 -14.56
N SER A 181 -2.75 -4.12 -14.81
CA SER A 181 -2.51 -3.20 -15.92
C SER A 181 -1.25 -3.55 -16.69
N LYS A 182 -0.08 -3.20 -16.17
CA LYS A 182 1.22 -3.45 -16.83
C LYS A 182 2.28 -3.87 -15.83
N GLY A 183 2.29 -3.21 -14.68
CA GLY A 183 3.32 -3.34 -13.67
C GLY A 183 2.90 -4.07 -12.40
N ILE A 184 3.73 -3.91 -11.37
CA ILE A 184 3.57 -4.48 -10.02
C ILE A 184 3.66 -3.35 -9.02
N HIS A 185 2.78 -3.35 -8.01
CA HIS A 185 2.94 -2.52 -6.83
C HIS A 185 3.56 -3.36 -5.73
N LEU A 186 4.56 -2.80 -5.04
CA LEU A 186 5.14 -3.41 -3.85
C LEU A 186 4.75 -2.60 -2.63
N TYR A 187 3.97 -3.19 -1.73
CA TYR A 187 3.55 -2.55 -0.48
C TYR A 187 4.39 -3.02 0.69
N ALA A 188 4.64 -2.16 1.66
CA ALA A 188 5.18 -2.57 2.96
C ALA A 188 4.53 -1.75 4.09
N GLY A 189 4.35 -2.36 5.25
CA GLY A 189 3.73 -1.73 6.41
C GLY A 189 4.64 -0.70 7.06
N LEU A 190 4.06 0.34 7.64
CA LEU A 190 4.76 1.37 8.40
C LEU A 190 4.16 1.48 9.80
N ASP A 191 4.96 1.92 10.77
CA ASP A 191 4.53 2.11 12.16
C ASP A 191 3.78 3.43 12.42
N GLY A 192 3.53 4.23 11.36
CA GLY A 192 2.81 5.50 11.45
C GLY A 192 3.57 6.64 12.14
N ARG A 193 4.87 6.49 12.46
CA ARG A 193 5.64 7.56 13.13
C ARG A 193 6.08 8.67 12.21
N HIS A 194 6.18 8.41 10.91
CA HIS A 194 6.73 9.33 9.92
C HIS A 194 5.66 9.85 8.98
N ASN A 195 5.72 11.15 8.68
CA ASN A 195 4.80 11.78 7.74
C ASN A 195 5.07 11.38 6.27
N SER A 196 4.13 11.69 5.38
CA SER A 196 4.21 11.33 3.96
C SER A 196 5.40 11.95 3.22
N GLU A 197 5.92 13.10 3.68
CA GLU A 197 7.10 13.73 3.07
C GLU A 197 8.35 12.90 3.37
N ALA A 198 8.56 12.51 4.63
CA ALA A 198 9.65 11.64 5.03
C ALA A 198 9.61 10.30 4.31
N ILE A 199 8.43 9.66 4.23
CA ILE A 199 8.26 8.40 3.50
C ILE A 199 8.51 8.56 2.00
N SER A 200 8.06 9.68 1.40
CA SER A 200 8.34 9.95 -0.02
C SER A 200 9.84 10.12 -0.30
N THR A 201 10.58 10.75 0.62
CA THR A 201 12.04 10.89 0.53
C THR A 201 12.74 9.53 0.62
N VAL A 202 12.33 8.69 1.57
CA VAL A 202 12.88 7.32 1.71
C VAL A 202 12.63 6.50 0.45
N ALA A 203 11.40 6.52 -0.09
CA ALA A 203 11.07 5.82 -1.32
C ALA A 203 11.88 6.32 -2.53
N HIS A 204 12.14 7.64 -2.60
CA HIS A 204 12.95 8.22 -3.65
C HIS A 204 14.41 7.77 -3.58
N GLU A 205 15.01 7.79 -2.39
CA GLU A 205 16.40 7.36 -2.21
C GLU A 205 16.56 5.85 -2.44
N LEU A 206 15.58 5.03 -2.06
CA LEU A 206 15.53 3.61 -2.43
C LEU A 206 15.53 3.42 -3.95
N ALA A 207 14.68 4.16 -4.68
CA ALA A 207 14.62 4.08 -6.13
C ALA A 207 15.95 4.51 -6.79
N ARG A 208 16.62 5.53 -6.24
CA ARG A 208 17.92 6.00 -6.74
C ARG A 208 19.05 5.01 -6.46
N ALA A 209 19.08 4.41 -5.27
CA ALA A 209 20.04 3.36 -4.94
C ALA A 209 19.89 2.17 -5.89
N LEU A 210 18.65 1.74 -6.12
CA LEU A 210 18.36 0.64 -7.03
C LEU A 210 18.73 0.95 -8.49
N GLU A 211 18.46 2.17 -8.96
CA GLU A 211 18.92 2.61 -10.29
C GLU A 211 20.45 2.65 -10.39
N ALA A 212 21.16 3.02 -9.32
CA ALA A 212 22.62 3.10 -9.32
C ALA A 212 23.27 1.71 -9.49
N ASP A 213 22.71 0.69 -8.84
CA ASP A 213 23.22 -0.68 -8.90
C ASP A 213 22.71 -1.47 -10.14
N HIS A 214 21.53 -1.13 -10.66
CA HIS A 214 20.87 -1.83 -11.76
C HIS A 214 20.50 -0.90 -12.92
N ARG A 215 21.46 -0.08 -13.36
CA ARG A 215 21.29 0.98 -14.38
C ARG A 215 20.65 0.52 -15.69
N ASP A 216 20.84 -0.74 -16.08
CA ASP A 216 20.32 -1.29 -17.34
C ASP A 216 18.87 -1.80 -17.22
N LEU A 217 18.38 -2.00 -15.99
CA LEU A 217 17.06 -2.54 -15.70
C LEU A 217 16.12 -1.51 -15.06
N VAL A 218 16.65 -0.57 -14.27
CA VAL A 218 15.86 0.33 -13.42
C VAL A 218 16.06 1.78 -13.83
N VAL A 219 14.99 2.57 -13.71
CA VAL A 219 15.03 4.03 -13.80
C VAL A 219 14.14 4.64 -12.73
N SER A 220 14.64 5.64 -12.01
CA SER A 220 13.89 6.38 -10.98
C SER A 220 13.50 7.80 -11.43
N ALA A 221 14.09 8.28 -12.53
CA ALA A 221 13.78 9.57 -13.13
C ALA A 221 12.40 9.56 -13.83
N MET A 222 11.58 10.58 -13.57
CA MET A 222 10.21 10.66 -14.13
C MET A 222 10.16 10.73 -15.66
N LYS A 223 11.25 11.11 -16.33
CA LYS A 223 11.29 11.33 -17.79
C LYS A 223 11.03 10.03 -18.55
N ARG A 224 9.89 9.96 -19.26
CA ARG A 224 9.46 8.77 -20.03
C ARG A 224 10.47 8.29 -21.07
N SER A 225 11.24 9.21 -21.68
CA SER A 225 12.25 8.87 -22.70
C SER A 225 13.42 8.03 -22.16
N LEU A 226 13.55 7.90 -20.84
CA LEU A 226 14.61 7.11 -20.19
C LEU A 226 14.18 5.67 -19.87
N ARG A 227 12.92 5.32 -20.14
CA ARG A 227 12.31 4.06 -19.71
C ARG A 227 12.44 2.92 -20.72
N ALA A 228 12.93 3.17 -21.93
CA ALA A 228 13.06 2.13 -22.94
C ALA A 228 13.94 0.97 -22.42
N GLY A 229 13.41 -0.25 -22.47
CA GLY A 229 14.02 -1.47 -21.95
C GLY A 229 14.10 -1.57 -20.42
N LYS A 230 13.49 -0.64 -19.66
CA LYS A 230 13.66 -0.52 -18.21
C LYS A 230 12.33 -0.48 -17.47
N VAL A 231 12.38 -0.79 -16.19
CA VAL A 231 11.28 -0.60 -15.24
C VAL A 231 11.47 0.73 -14.54
N PHE A 232 10.44 1.56 -14.61
CA PHE A 232 10.35 2.80 -13.85
C PHE A 232 9.86 2.49 -12.43
N VAL A 233 10.65 2.86 -11.43
CA VAL A 233 10.27 2.77 -10.01
C VAL A 233 9.63 4.10 -9.61
N ASP A 234 8.29 4.17 -9.66
CA ASP A 234 7.54 5.34 -9.24
C ASP A 234 7.43 5.42 -7.72
N TRP A 235 8.40 6.09 -7.12
CA TRP A 235 8.43 6.42 -5.69
C TRP A 235 7.40 7.49 -5.29
N SER A 236 6.85 8.23 -6.25
CA SER A 236 6.07 9.44 -5.96
C SER A 236 4.64 9.15 -5.48
N GLN A 237 4.21 7.89 -5.57
CA GLN A 237 2.91 7.40 -5.08
C GLN A 237 2.74 7.55 -3.55
N ASN A 238 3.83 7.80 -2.81
CA ASN A 238 3.85 7.99 -1.36
C ASN A 238 3.50 9.43 -0.91
N SER A 239 3.31 10.36 -1.85
CA SER A 239 2.84 11.70 -1.50
C SER A 239 1.43 11.67 -0.91
N ALA A 240 1.18 12.46 0.14
CA ALA A 240 -0.11 12.54 0.84
C ALA A 240 -1.31 12.85 -0.07
N SER A 241 -1.06 13.53 -1.20
CA SER A 241 -2.07 13.98 -2.16
C SER A 241 -2.38 12.97 -3.27
N LYS A 242 -1.53 11.93 -3.42
CA LYS A 242 -1.69 10.90 -4.45
C LYS A 242 -2.51 9.73 -3.93
N THR A 243 -3.05 8.99 -4.89
CA THR A 243 -3.82 7.78 -4.64
C THR A 243 -3.36 6.71 -5.61
N THR A 244 -3.23 5.49 -5.11
CA THR A 244 -2.85 4.31 -5.89
C THR A 244 -4.06 3.37 -5.96
N VAL A 245 -4.19 2.60 -7.03
CA VAL A 245 -5.25 1.57 -7.10
C VAL A 245 -5.07 0.60 -5.93
N SER A 246 -6.16 0.33 -5.23
CA SER A 246 -6.10 -0.45 -3.99
C SER A 246 -5.98 -1.94 -4.31
N PRO A 247 -5.32 -2.75 -3.47
CA PRO A 247 -5.38 -4.21 -3.57
C PRO A 247 -6.84 -4.69 -3.69
N TYR A 248 -7.07 -5.71 -4.53
CA TYR A 248 -8.38 -6.27 -4.88
C TYR A 248 -9.32 -5.36 -5.68
N SER A 249 -8.94 -4.13 -6.01
CA SER A 249 -9.73 -3.29 -6.92
C SER A 249 -9.73 -3.85 -8.34
N LEU A 250 -10.87 -3.79 -9.03
CA LEU A 250 -10.91 -4.00 -10.48
C LEU A 250 -10.16 -2.89 -11.22
N ARG A 251 -9.87 -3.15 -12.50
CA ARG A 251 -9.25 -2.23 -13.44
C ARG A 251 -10.21 -1.90 -14.57
N GLY A 252 -10.27 -0.62 -14.95
CA GLY A 252 -11.04 -0.16 -16.10
C GLY A 252 -10.33 -0.45 -17.42
N ARG A 253 -10.11 -1.73 -17.69
CA ARG A 253 -9.41 -2.27 -18.86
C ARG A 253 -10.38 -3.13 -19.67
N GLU A 254 -9.93 -3.63 -20.83
CA GLU A 254 -10.75 -4.44 -21.74
C GLU A 254 -11.38 -5.67 -21.07
N ARG A 255 -10.61 -6.33 -20.19
CA ARG A 255 -11.03 -7.45 -19.37
C ARG A 255 -11.08 -7.04 -17.90
N PRO A 256 -11.82 -7.78 -17.05
CA PRO A 256 -12.00 -7.43 -15.65
C PRO A 256 -10.78 -7.82 -14.80
N TRP A 257 -9.62 -7.27 -15.15
CA TRP A 257 -8.37 -7.46 -14.41
C TRP A 257 -8.46 -6.85 -13.00
N VAL A 258 -7.70 -7.45 -12.08
CA VAL A 258 -7.64 -7.04 -10.68
C VAL A 258 -6.23 -6.57 -10.32
N ALA A 259 -6.15 -5.57 -9.44
CA ALA A 259 -4.93 -5.30 -8.67
C ALA A 259 -4.73 -6.42 -7.63
N ALA A 260 -4.19 -7.56 -8.06
CA ALA A 260 -4.24 -8.82 -7.33
C ALA A 260 -2.98 -9.06 -6.49
N PRO A 261 -3.09 -9.19 -5.15
CA PRO A 261 -2.00 -9.64 -4.29
C PRO A 261 -1.47 -11.02 -4.69
N ARG A 262 -0.15 -11.15 -4.69
CA ARG A 262 0.58 -12.36 -5.08
C ARG A 262 1.50 -12.82 -3.97
N THR A 263 1.88 -14.09 -4.00
CA THR A 263 2.99 -14.60 -3.20
C THR A 263 4.32 -14.34 -3.92
N TRP A 264 5.43 -14.43 -3.18
CA TRP A 264 6.76 -14.33 -3.77
C TRP A 264 7.10 -15.50 -4.71
N GLU A 265 6.62 -16.71 -4.40
CA GLU A 265 6.77 -17.88 -5.28
C GLU A 265 6.12 -17.64 -6.65
N GLU A 266 4.96 -16.98 -6.68
CA GLU A 266 4.31 -16.62 -7.94
C GLU A 266 5.08 -15.56 -8.73
N LEU A 267 5.81 -14.67 -8.05
CA LEU A 267 6.67 -13.68 -8.71
C LEU A 267 7.92 -14.31 -9.34
N GLU A 268 8.28 -15.52 -8.91
CA GLU A 268 9.39 -16.29 -9.47
C GLU A 268 8.94 -17.16 -10.66
N ASP A 269 7.64 -17.33 -10.87
CA ASP A 269 7.09 -18.11 -11.96
C ASP A 269 7.28 -17.39 -13.32
N PRO A 270 7.97 -18.00 -14.30
CA PRO A 270 8.07 -17.47 -15.66
C PRO A 270 6.72 -17.25 -16.36
N GLY A 271 5.66 -17.92 -15.90
CA GLY A 271 4.28 -17.78 -16.36
C GLY A 271 3.48 -16.67 -15.67
N LEU A 272 4.12 -15.82 -14.86
CA LEU A 272 3.46 -14.73 -14.15
C LEU A 272 2.63 -13.86 -15.11
N ARG A 273 1.36 -13.68 -14.75
CA ARG A 273 0.40 -12.82 -15.47
C ARG A 273 -0.53 -12.12 -14.50
N HIS A 274 -1.19 -11.08 -15.01
CA HIS A 274 -2.34 -10.47 -14.34
C HIS A 274 -3.51 -11.47 -14.21
N LEU A 275 -4.35 -11.25 -13.20
CA LEU A 275 -5.48 -12.12 -12.88
C LEU A 275 -6.81 -11.42 -13.17
N GLU A 276 -7.72 -12.13 -13.81
CA GLU A 276 -9.13 -11.74 -13.93
C GLU A 276 -9.85 -11.97 -12.59
N PHE A 277 -11.01 -11.35 -12.40
CA PHE A 277 -11.66 -11.38 -11.10
C PHE A 277 -12.14 -12.76 -10.68
N GLU A 278 -12.44 -13.66 -11.63
CA GLU A 278 -12.89 -15.03 -11.35
C GLU A 278 -11.78 -15.79 -10.63
N GLU A 279 -10.56 -15.66 -11.13
CA GLU A 279 -9.37 -16.27 -10.54
C GLU A 279 -9.10 -15.70 -9.15
N VAL A 280 -9.32 -14.40 -8.94
CA VAL A 280 -9.18 -13.78 -7.62
C VAL A 280 -10.25 -14.28 -6.66
N LEU A 281 -11.49 -14.46 -7.11
CA LEU A 281 -12.54 -15.05 -6.28
C LEU A 281 -12.20 -16.48 -5.86
N GLU A 282 -11.70 -17.30 -6.77
CA GLU A 282 -11.26 -18.67 -6.47
C GLU A 282 -10.15 -18.69 -5.43
N ARG A 283 -9.16 -17.80 -5.55
CA ARG A 283 -8.06 -17.68 -4.59
C ARG A 283 -8.53 -17.26 -3.21
N VAL A 284 -9.39 -16.25 -3.12
CA VAL A 284 -9.95 -15.76 -1.85
C VAL A 284 -10.83 -16.83 -1.21
N ALA A 285 -11.66 -17.51 -1.99
CA ALA A 285 -12.48 -18.63 -1.51
C ALA A 285 -11.62 -19.81 -1.01
N GLY A 286 -10.44 -20.01 -1.59
CA GLY A 286 -9.41 -20.95 -1.13
C GLY A 286 -8.62 -20.46 0.10
N GLY A 287 -8.89 -19.27 0.63
CA GLY A 287 -8.23 -18.70 1.81
C GLY A 287 -6.90 -18.00 1.54
N LEU A 288 -6.55 -17.73 0.28
CA LEU A 288 -5.30 -17.07 -0.07
C LEU A 288 -5.44 -15.53 0.00
N ASP A 289 -4.92 -14.94 1.07
CA ASP A 289 -4.73 -13.49 1.23
C ASP A 289 -3.27 -13.17 1.63
N PRO A 290 -2.36 -12.99 0.64
CA PRO A 290 -0.96 -12.69 0.92
C PRO A 290 -0.74 -11.33 1.59
N ILE A 291 -1.67 -10.38 1.47
CA ILE A 291 -1.51 -8.99 1.94
C ILE A 291 -2.30 -8.72 3.24
N ALA A 292 -2.92 -9.75 3.82
CA ALA A 292 -3.63 -9.68 5.09
C ALA A 292 -2.86 -8.94 6.20
N PRO A 293 -1.53 -9.08 6.36
CA PRO A 293 -0.79 -8.38 7.41
C PRO A 293 -0.80 -6.84 7.31
N LEU A 294 -1.09 -6.27 6.14
CA LEU A 294 -1.26 -4.82 5.96
C LEU A 294 -2.72 -4.35 6.17
N GLY A 295 -3.63 -5.28 6.40
CA GLY A 295 -5.04 -5.02 6.61
C GLY A 295 -5.28 -4.29 7.92
N TRP A 296 -6.16 -3.28 7.89
CA TRP A 296 -6.60 -2.61 9.10
C TRP A 296 -7.62 -3.46 9.85
N ALA A 297 -7.44 -3.54 11.17
CA ALA A 297 -8.38 -4.14 12.10
C ALA A 297 -8.89 -3.07 13.09
N PRO A 298 -10.21 -2.95 13.33
CA PRO A 298 -10.78 -2.01 14.29
C PRO A 298 -10.21 -2.15 15.71
N ASP A 299 -9.93 -3.40 16.10
CA ASP A 299 -9.42 -3.77 17.43
C ASP A 299 -7.92 -4.09 17.41
N GLY A 300 -7.23 -3.79 16.30
CA GLY A 300 -5.78 -4.01 16.17
C GLY A 300 -4.97 -2.94 16.92
N PRO A 301 -3.64 -3.10 17.01
CA PRO A 301 -2.75 -2.12 17.63
C PRO A 301 -2.89 -0.71 17.01
N ASP A 302 -3.19 -0.62 15.72
CA ASP A 302 -3.48 0.65 15.02
C ASP A 302 -4.88 1.22 15.29
N GLY A 303 -5.78 0.40 15.84
CA GLY A 303 -7.13 0.76 16.28
C GLY A 303 -7.18 1.31 17.71
N GLY A 304 -6.07 1.16 18.46
CA GLY A 304 -5.93 1.52 19.86
C GLY A 304 -4.69 2.36 20.15
N ASP A 305 -4.57 3.54 19.54
CA ASP A 305 -3.83 4.64 20.15
C ASP A 305 -4.36 5.98 19.60
N ASP A 306 -5.38 6.51 20.28
CA ASP A 306 -5.78 7.91 20.15
C ASP A 306 -4.95 8.73 21.15
N GLY A 307 -3.63 8.69 21.01
CA GLY A 307 -2.73 9.65 21.63
C GLY A 307 -2.97 11.02 21.03
N ASP A 308 -3.63 11.87 21.81
CA ASP A 308 -3.93 13.28 21.56
C ASP A 308 -2.67 14.06 21.13
N ASP A 309 -2.46 14.21 19.82
CA ASP A 309 -1.49 15.15 19.27
C ASP A 309 -2.09 16.57 19.23
N SER A 310 -2.47 17.06 20.41
CA SER A 310 -2.60 18.49 20.65
C SER A 310 -1.36 18.95 21.40
N GLY A 311 -0.42 19.54 20.66
CA GLY A 311 0.75 20.17 21.25
C GLY A 311 0.36 21.26 22.25
N ALA A 312 0.56 21.00 23.55
CA ALA A 312 1.11 21.91 24.57
C ALA A 312 0.87 21.31 25.97
N GLY A 313 1.95 20.88 26.63
CA GLY A 313 1.91 20.54 28.05
C GLY A 313 3.04 19.61 28.44
N ALA A 314 4.15 20.20 28.89
CA ALA A 314 5.11 19.47 29.70
C ALA A 314 4.40 19.01 30.98
N ASP A 315 4.17 17.71 31.13
CA ASP A 315 4.18 17.10 32.46
C ASP A 315 4.76 15.69 32.40
N SER A 316 5.67 15.45 33.33
CA SER A 316 6.54 14.30 33.46
C SER A 316 5.76 13.07 33.92
N GLY A 317 5.39 12.22 32.97
CA GLY A 317 5.08 10.80 33.21
C GLY A 317 6.18 9.96 32.59
N THR A 318 6.97 9.28 33.40
CA THR A 318 8.06 8.40 32.96
C THR A 318 7.56 7.35 31.97
N ALA A 319 7.82 7.59 30.69
CA ALA A 319 7.72 6.58 29.65
C ALA A 319 8.70 5.46 29.99
N GLU A 320 8.20 4.25 30.23
CA GLU A 320 9.05 3.06 30.28
C GLU A 320 9.81 2.97 28.94
N ALA A 321 11.13 3.14 29.01
CA ALA A 321 12.01 3.12 27.85
C ALA A 321 11.83 1.79 27.10
N ILE A 322 11.36 1.86 25.86
CA ILE A 322 11.23 0.69 24.99
C ILE A 322 12.60 0.05 24.83
N ASP A 323 12.76 -1.17 25.33
CA ASP A 323 13.99 -1.93 25.19
C ASP A 323 14.19 -2.41 23.75
N ARG A 324 14.92 -1.59 22.97
CA ARG A 324 15.28 -1.85 21.57
C ARG A 324 16.15 -3.09 21.38
N LEU A 325 16.78 -3.61 22.44
CA LEU A 325 17.57 -4.84 22.39
C LEU A 325 16.78 -6.09 22.77
N SER A 326 15.50 -6.00 23.17
CA SER A 326 14.67 -7.15 23.57
C SER A 326 14.70 -8.30 22.57
N ARG A 327 14.48 -8.00 21.28
CA ARG A 327 14.56 -8.97 20.18
C ARG A 327 15.98 -9.48 19.93
N TYR A 328 17.00 -8.61 20.04
CA TYR A 328 18.40 -9.05 19.92
C TYR A 328 18.78 -10.05 21.02
N ARG A 329 18.36 -9.78 22.26
CA ARG A 329 18.62 -10.63 23.43
C ARG A 329 17.90 -11.97 23.34
N SER A 330 16.68 -12.03 22.81
CA SER A 330 15.93 -13.29 22.65
C SER A 330 16.54 -14.23 21.60
N MET A 331 17.33 -13.70 20.66
CA MET A 331 18.02 -14.47 19.62
C MET A 331 19.41 -14.97 20.02
N ARG A 332 19.85 -14.74 21.27
CA ARG A 332 21.20 -15.04 21.72
C ARG A 332 21.22 -15.99 22.91
N ASP A 333 22.11 -16.97 22.84
CA ASP A 333 22.42 -17.90 23.93
C ASP A 333 23.81 -17.53 24.49
N PRO A 334 23.91 -17.02 25.73
CA PRO A 334 25.19 -16.64 26.35
C PRO A 334 26.17 -17.80 26.50
N GLY A 335 25.69 -19.05 26.48
CA GLY A 335 26.54 -20.24 26.50
C GLY A 335 27.14 -20.61 25.15
N LYS A 336 26.69 -19.98 24.05
CA LYS A 336 27.10 -20.29 22.67
C LYS A 336 27.68 -19.10 21.90
N THR A 337 27.41 -17.87 22.34
CA THR A 337 27.82 -16.65 21.64
C THR A 337 28.97 -15.99 22.38
N ALA A 338 30.09 -15.74 21.70
CA ALA A 338 31.24 -15.05 22.27
C ALA A 338 31.06 -13.51 22.40
N GLU A 339 30.04 -12.96 21.75
CA GLU A 339 29.72 -11.52 21.82
C GLU A 339 29.09 -11.15 23.17
N PRO A 340 29.49 -10.02 23.78
CA PRO A 340 28.87 -9.54 25.02
C PRO A 340 27.43 -9.12 24.77
N VAL A 341 26.48 -9.77 25.44
CA VAL A 341 25.05 -9.42 25.40
C VAL A 341 24.67 -8.76 26.74
N PRO A 342 24.43 -7.44 26.78
CA PRO A 342 24.05 -6.77 28.03
C PRO A 342 22.67 -7.26 28.53
N ALA A 343 22.61 -7.60 29.82
CA ALA A 343 21.38 -8.11 30.45
C ALA A 343 20.36 -7.01 30.78
N GLN A 344 20.76 -5.74 30.78
CA GLN A 344 19.91 -4.59 31.08
C GLN A 344 19.51 -3.87 29.78
N PRO A 345 18.32 -3.23 29.74
CA PRO A 345 17.95 -2.34 28.64
C PRO A 345 19.01 -1.25 28.45
N PRO A 346 19.25 -0.82 27.21
CA PRO A 346 20.16 0.29 26.94
C PRO A 346 19.64 1.56 27.63
N VAL A 347 20.52 2.23 28.35
CA VAL A 347 20.24 3.55 28.94
C VAL A 347 20.63 4.59 27.90
N GLU A 348 19.72 5.50 27.58
CA GLU A 348 20.04 6.62 26.70
C GLU A 348 21.08 7.51 27.37
N GLN A 349 22.22 7.70 26.70
CA GLN A 349 23.28 8.56 27.20
C GLN A 349 22.92 10.01 26.86
N GLU A 350 22.78 10.84 27.88
CA GLU A 350 22.66 12.30 27.69
C GLU A 350 24.02 12.87 27.31
N PHE A 351 24.08 13.57 26.18
CA PHE A 351 25.29 14.25 25.71
C PHE A 351 25.29 15.70 26.22
N GLY A 352 26.33 16.08 26.95
CA GLY A 352 26.52 17.46 27.39
C GLY A 352 26.86 18.41 26.23
N GLU A 353 26.85 19.71 26.50
CA GLU A 353 27.16 20.75 25.51
C GLU A 353 28.55 20.48 24.87
N GLY A 354 28.57 20.23 23.55
CA GLY A 354 29.79 19.93 22.79
C GLY A 354 30.18 18.44 22.72
N GLN A 355 29.44 17.53 23.33
CA GLN A 355 29.59 16.09 23.10
C GLN A 355 28.78 15.63 21.88
N LEU A 356 29.38 14.78 21.05
CA LEU A 356 28.73 14.15 19.90
C LEU A 356 28.53 12.65 20.19
N PRO A 357 27.48 12.03 19.61
CA PRO A 357 27.31 10.58 19.66
C PRO A 357 28.52 9.84 19.12
N SER A 358 28.85 8.71 19.71
CA SER A 358 29.95 7.88 19.21
C SER A 358 29.56 7.19 17.90
N PHE A 359 30.55 6.90 17.07
CA PHE A 359 30.36 6.07 15.89
C PHE A 359 31.50 5.06 15.77
N VAL A 360 31.21 3.94 15.12
CA VAL A 360 32.18 2.88 14.83
C VAL A 360 32.07 2.54 13.35
N ILE A 361 33.21 2.49 12.65
CA ILE A 361 33.29 1.83 11.35
C ILE A 361 33.89 0.45 11.61
N GLN A 362 33.09 -0.59 11.44
CA GLN A 362 33.50 -1.96 11.69
C GLN A 362 33.78 -2.66 10.37
N GLU A 363 35.01 -3.16 10.19
CA GLU A 363 35.36 -4.01 9.06
C GLU A 363 34.81 -5.43 9.31
N HIS A 364 33.99 -5.93 8.37
CA HIS A 364 33.30 -7.21 8.51
C HIS A 364 33.74 -8.20 7.42
N HIS A 365 34.54 -9.19 7.83
CA HIS A 365 35.01 -10.30 6.99
C HIS A 365 34.00 -11.45 6.99
N ALA A 366 32.82 -11.21 6.41
CA ALA A 366 31.82 -12.24 6.19
C ALA A 366 32.10 -13.02 4.88
N ARG A 367 31.07 -13.50 4.18
CA ARG A 367 31.23 -14.13 2.85
C ARG A 367 31.83 -13.17 1.80
N ARG A 368 31.68 -11.87 2.00
CA ARG A 368 32.30 -10.78 1.23
C ARG A 368 32.73 -9.68 2.20
N LEU A 369 33.88 -9.05 1.94
CA LEU A 369 34.36 -7.91 2.71
C LEU A 369 33.39 -6.73 2.56
N HIS A 370 32.92 -6.21 3.67
CA HIS A 370 32.15 -4.97 3.74
C HIS A 370 32.48 -4.24 5.05
N TRP A 371 32.13 -2.96 5.13
CA TRP A 371 32.24 -2.18 6.36
C TRP A 371 30.83 -1.90 6.88
N ASP A 372 30.63 -1.92 8.19
CA ASP A 372 29.42 -1.41 8.81
C ASP A 372 29.72 -0.02 9.38
N PHE A 373 28.97 0.99 8.97
CA PHE A 373 28.91 2.24 9.70
C PHE A 373 27.89 2.09 10.83
N ARG A 374 28.31 2.37 12.06
CA ARG A 374 27.45 2.29 13.24
C ARG A 374 27.45 3.62 13.97
N LEU A 375 26.27 4.15 14.25
CA LEU A 375 26.10 5.41 14.98
C LEU A 375 25.32 5.15 16.25
N GLU A 376 25.78 5.74 17.35
CA GLU A 376 25.09 5.70 18.63
C GLU A 376 23.79 6.50 18.58
N HIS A 377 22.68 5.86 18.95
CA HIS A 377 21.37 6.48 19.03
C HIS A 377 20.49 5.76 20.06
N SER A 378 20.03 6.51 21.07
CA SER A 378 19.22 5.99 22.19
C SER A 378 19.83 4.76 22.88
N GLY A 379 21.12 4.84 23.21
CA GLY A 379 21.85 3.80 23.97
C GLY A 379 22.21 2.54 23.18
N VAL A 380 21.99 2.51 21.86
CA VAL A 380 22.38 1.41 20.97
C VAL A 380 23.16 1.91 19.75
N LEU A 381 23.97 1.03 19.15
CA LEU A 381 24.63 1.28 17.87
C LEU A 381 23.74 0.81 16.72
N VAL A 382 23.11 1.75 16.02
CA VAL A 382 22.36 1.47 14.79
C VAL A 382 23.37 1.26 13.66
N SER A 383 23.19 0.22 12.84
CA SER A 383 24.19 -0.25 11.88
C SER A 383 23.67 -0.20 10.45
N TRP A 384 24.52 0.26 9.53
CA TRP A 384 24.30 0.26 8.08
C TRP A 384 25.51 -0.36 7.37
N ALA A 385 25.28 -1.26 6.44
CA ALA A 385 26.36 -1.77 5.60
C ALA A 385 26.81 -0.71 4.59
N VAL A 386 28.13 -0.57 4.44
CA VAL A 386 28.87 0.28 3.50
C VAL A 386 29.62 -0.66 2.55
N PRO A 387 29.03 -1.06 1.41
CA PRO A 387 29.55 -2.15 0.59
C PRO A 387 30.85 -1.81 -0.17
N LYS A 388 31.25 -0.54 -0.23
CA LYS A 388 32.36 -0.06 -1.07
C LYS A 388 33.49 0.68 -0.32
N GLY A 389 33.43 0.73 1.02
CA GLY A 389 34.43 1.41 1.85
C GLY A 389 34.32 2.93 1.80
#